data_AF-A0A9D1YGC0-F1
#
_entry.id   AF-A0A9D1YGC0-F1
#
_cell.length_a   1.000
_cell.length_b   1.000
_cell.length_c   1.000
_cell.angle_alpha   90.00
_cell.angle_beta   90.00
_cell.angle_gamma   90.00
#
_symmetry.space_group_name_H-M   'P 1'
#
loop_
_entity.id
_entity.type
_entity.pdbx_description
1 polymer ?
#
loop_
_entity_poly.entity_id
_entity_poly.type
_entity_poly.pdbx_seq_one_letter_code
_entity_poly.pdbx_strand_id
1 'polypeptide(L)'
;MIDQHTNHMEYQPGMEQIDSDIQDTVISRMNQCDFDSYTAADVRRALQKDVLSPEDFAALLSPAADPFLEEMAHRAQQETRKHFGNSVMMFTPLYIANYCENYCIYCGFNCHNKIRRAKLNAEEMEKEMKAISDTGLQEILILTGESRSASPV
;
A
#
# COMPACT_ATOMS: atom_id res chain seq x y z
N MET A 1 -16.13 16.61 17.72
CA MET A 1 -16.81 15.70 16.79
C MET A 1 -16.12 15.93 15.45
N ILE A 2 -15.50 14.92 14.86
CA ILE A 2 -14.77 15.08 13.59
C ILE A 2 -15.79 15.38 12.49
N ASP A 3 -15.58 16.47 11.78
CA ASP A 3 -16.40 16.92 10.67
C ASP A 3 -15.52 17.30 9.47
N GLN A 4 -16.17 17.74 8.40
CA GLN A 4 -15.53 18.18 7.16
C GLN A 4 -14.64 19.44 7.30
N HIS A 5 -14.64 20.10 8.45
CA HIS A 5 -13.74 21.22 8.76
C HIS A 5 -12.57 20.79 9.66
N THR A 6 -12.57 19.53 10.12
CA THR A 6 -11.51 19.01 10.97
C THR A 6 -10.23 18.86 10.15
N ASN A 7 -9.15 19.49 10.62
CA ASN A 7 -7.86 19.39 9.97
C ASN A 7 -7.34 17.94 10.07
N HIS A 8 -7.26 17.24 8.94
CA HIS A 8 -6.80 15.86 8.88
C HIS A 8 -5.29 15.71 9.19
N MET A 9 -4.55 16.82 9.27
CA MET A 9 -3.15 16.86 9.70
C MET A 9 -2.98 17.07 11.21
N GLU A 10 -4.07 17.33 11.96
CA GLU A 10 -4.02 17.53 13.41
C GLU A 10 -4.44 16.28 14.18
N TYR A 11 -3.61 15.90 15.17
CA TYR A 11 -3.92 14.82 16.11
C TYR A 11 -5.16 15.15 16.94
N GLN A 12 -6.07 14.18 17.04
CA GLN A 12 -7.29 14.28 17.84
C GLN A 12 -7.04 13.84 19.30
N PRO A 13 -7.92 14.23 20.25
CA PRO A 13 -7.82 13.76 21.63
C PRO A 13 -7.80 12.23 21.72
N GLY A 14 -6.74 11.68 22.32
CA GLY A 14 -6.55 10.23 22.45
C GLY A 14 -5.76 9.58 21.32
N MET A 15 -5.39 10.31 20.26
CA MET A 15 -4.42 9.83 19.28
C MET A 15 -3.01 9.86 19.87
N GLU A 16 -2.22 8.84 19.57
CA GLU A 16 -0.79 8.83 19.86
C GLU A 16 -0.09 9.87 18.98
N GLN A 17 0.46 10.91 19.62
CA GLN A 17 1.26 11.91 18.92
C GLN A 17 2.67 11.36 18.74
N ILE A 18 3.01 11.04 17.50
CA ILE A 18 4.37 10.64 17.14
C ILE A 18 5.07 11.90 16.67
N ASP A 19 6.02 12.39 17.46
CA ASP A 19 6.95 13.44 17.03
C ASP A 19 7.95 12.81 16.05
N SER A 20 7.81 13.13 14.77
CA SER A 20 8.59 12.54 13.69
C SER A 20 8.94 13.58 12.65
N ASP A 21 10.24 13.78 12.44
CA ASP A 21 10.80 14.62 11.38
C ASP A 21 10.81 13.92 10.02
N ILE A 22 10.39 12.65 9.95
CA ILE A 22 10.49 11.82 8.74
C ILE A 22 9.68 12.45 7.60
N GLN A 23 8.46 12.91 7.87
CA GLN A 23 7.62 13.51 6.83
C GLN A 23 8.29 14.74 6.22
N ASP A 24 8.73 15.69 7.07
CA ASP A 24 9.38 16.91 6.61
C ASP A 24 10.70 16.61 5.90
N THR A 25 11.47 15.63 6.39
CA THR A 25 12.72 15.18 5.78
C THR A 25 12.49 14.59 4.39
N VAL A 26 11.50 13.73 4.23
CA VAL A 26 11.16 13.09 2.95
C VAL A 26 10.65 14.13 1.96
N ILE A 27 9.73 15.00 2.37
CA ILE A 27 9.18 16.06 1.51
C ILE A 27 10.28 17.03 1.08
N SER A 28 11.15 17.45 2.01
CA SER A 28 12.27 18.35 1.73
C SER A 28 13.23 17.75 0.70
N ARG A 29 13.61 16.47 0.86
CA ARG A 29 14.46 15.76 -0.11
C ARG A 29 13.79 15.61 -1.47
N MET A 30 12.52 15.24 -1.51
CA MET A 30 11.77 15.10 -2.76
C MET A 30 11.71 16.43 -3.52
N ASN A 31 11.42 17.53 -2.82
CA ASN A 31 11.35 18.87 -3.42
C ASN A 31 12.71 19.39 -3.92
N GLN A 32 13.81 18.93 -3.32
CA GLN A 32 15.18 19.28 -3.73
C GLN A 32 15.72 18.37 -4.84
N CYS A 33 15.10 17.21 -5.05
CA CYS A 33 15.55 16.22 -6.00
C CYS A 33 15.16 16.62 -7.43
N ASP A 34 16.16 16.92 -8.26
CA ASP A 34 15.98 17.09 -9.69
C ASP A 34 16.18 15.73 -10.39
N PHE A 35 15.08 15.04 -10.68
CA PHE A 35 15.13 13.73 -11.34
C PHE A 35 15.71 13.77 -12.75
N ASP A 36 15.65 14.91 -13.46
CA ASP A 36 16.21 15.03 -14.81
C ASP A 36 17.74 15.19 -14.81
N SER A 37 18.33 15.47 -13.63
CA SER A 37 19.78 15.65 -13.49
C SER A 37 20.58 14.33 -13.47
N TYR A 38 19.90 13.20 -13.22
CA TYR A 38 20.55 11.89 -13.14
C TYR A 38 20.95 11.36 -14.51
N THR A 39 22.05 10.63 -14.54
CA THR A 39 22.59 10.02 -15.76
C THR A 39 22.50 8.50 -15.71
N ALA A 40 22.64 7.86 -16.87
CA ALA A 40 22.81 6.41 -16.98
C ALA A 40 23.99 5.88 -16.13
N ALA A 41 25.02 6.70 -15.88
CA ALA A 41 26.15 6.31 -15.03
C ALA A 41 25.74 6.25 -13.55
N ASP A 42 24.88 7.15 -13.09
CA ASP A 42 24.35 7.16 -11.72
C ASP A 42 23.47 5.94 -11.47
N VAL A 43 22.62 5.58 -12.44
CA VAL A 43 21.78 4.36 -12.41
C VAL A 43 22.65 3.10 -12.32
N ARG A 44 23.67 2.98 -13.18
CA ARG A 44 24.61 1.83 -13.14
C ARG A 44 25.32 1.74 -11.79
N ARG A 45 25.74 2.86 -11.22
CA ARG A 45 26.37 2.90 -9.89
C ARG A 45 25.40 2.44 -8.80
N ALA A 46 24.12 2.85 -8.86
CA ALA A 46 23.09 2.41 -7.92
C ALA A 46 22.79 0.90 -8.04
N LEU A 47 22.82 0.35 -9.27
CA LEU A 47 22.61 -1.07 -9.55
C LEU A 47 23.72 -1.99 -9.01
N GLN A 48 24.94 -1.47 -8.89
CA GLN A 48 26.11 -2.24 -8.44
C GLN A 48 26.31 -2.28 -6.92
N LYS A 49 25.51 -1.53 -6.14
CA LYS A 49 25.62 -1.47 -4.68
C LYS A 49 24.89 -2.64 -4.00
N ASP A 50 25.33 -3.08 -2.83
CA ASP A 50 24.56 -4.02 -2.02
C ASP A 50 23.47 -3.31 -1.20
N VAL A 51 23.78 -2.09 -0.71
CA VAL A 51 22.87 -1.26 0.08
C VAL A 51 22.71 0.08 -0.63
N LEU A 52 21.45 0.45 -0.92
CA LEU A 52 21.14 1.69 -1.61
C LEU A 52 20.93 2.81 -0.59
N SER A 53 21.51 3.97 -0.88
CA SER A 53 21.17 5.22 -0.20
C SER A 53 19.91 5.84 -0.80
N PRO A 54 19.27 6.83 -0.14
CA PRO A 54 18.17 7.60 -0.72
C PRO A 54 18.53 8.25 -2.07
N GLU A 55 19.79 8.65 -2.26
CA GLU A 55 20.28 9.22 -3.53
C GLU A 55 20.34 8.17 -4.64
N ASP A 56 20.76 6.94 -4.32
CA ASP A 56 20.75 5.83 -5.27
C ASP A 56 19.32 5.46 -5.65
N PHE A 57 18.39 5.52 -4.68
CA PHE A 57 16.98 5.30 -4.94
C PHE A 57 16.38 6.38 -5.86
N ALA A 58 16.73 7.65 -5.64
CA ALA A 58 16.32 8.74 -6.53
C ALA A 58 16.83 8.53 -7.97
N ALA A 59 18.09 8.09 -8.14
CA ALA A 59 18.61 7.73 -9.46
C ALA A 59 17.81 6.62 -10.13
N LEU A 60 17.37 5.60 -9.38
CA LEU A 60 16.54 4.50 -9.91
C LEU A 60 15.09 4.90 -10.23
N LEU A 61 14.61 6.04 -9.72
CA LEU A 61 13.30 6.61 -10.05
C LEU A 61 13.36 7.66 -11.16
N SER A 62 14.58 8.07 -11.57
CA SER A 62 14.77 9.09 -12.60
C SER A 62 14.42 8.59 -14.01
N PRO A 63 14.11 9.47 -14.97
CA PRO A 63 13.92 9.10 -16.38
C PRO A 63 15.14 8.40 -16.99
N ALA A 64 16.35 8.66 -16.48
CA ALA A 64 17.56 7.98 -16.93
C ALA A 64 17.57 6.47 -16.61
N ALA A 65 16.70 6.01 -15.71
CA ALA A 65 16.54 4.60 -15.35
C ALA A 65 15.64 3.81 -16.31
N ASP A 66 14.84 4.48 -17.16
CA ASP A 66 13.91 3.80 -18.09
C ASP A 66 14.57 2.70 -18.95
N PRO A 67 15.78 2.89 -19.52
CA PRO A 67 16.45 1.84 -20.29
C PRO A 67 16.94 0.65 -19.45
N PHE A 68 16.91 0.76 -18.12
CA PHE A 68 17.47 -0.21 -17.17
C PHE A 68 16.40 -1.00 -16.41
N LEU A 69 15.11 -0.84 -16.74
CA LEU A 69 14.01 -1.51 -16.04
C LEU A 69 14.17 -3.04 -15.97
N GLU A 70 14.66 -3.69 -17.04
CA GLU A 70 14.90 -5.14 -17.04
C GLU A 70 16.07 -5.52 -16.10
N GLU A 71 17.14 -4.72 -16.07
CA GLU A 71 18.28 -4.95 -15.16
C GLU A 71 17.86 -4.76 -13.70
N MET A 72 17.01 -3.76 -13.43
CA MET A 72 16.38 -3.53 -12.14
C MET A 72 15.48 -4.70 -11.74
N ALA A 73 14.67 -5.23 -12.65
CA ALA A 73 13.80 -6.37 -12.41
C ALA A 73 14.60 -7.64 -12.09
N HIS A 74 15.68 -7.91 -12.82
CA HIS A 74 16.57 -9.03 -12.53
C HIS A 74 17.24 -8.90 -11.16
N ARG A 75 17.75 -7.71 -10.82
CA ARG A 75 18.34 -7.46 -9.49
C ARG A 75 17.32 -7.64 -8.36
N ALA A 76 16.12 -7.08 -8.50
CA ALA A 76 15.04 -7.24 -7.53
C ALA A 76 14.64 -8.71 -7.33
N GLN A 77 14.60 -9.48 -8.43
CA GLN A 77 14.34 -10.92 -8.37
C GLN A 77 15.47 -11.67 -7.65
N GLN A 78 16.74 -11.34 -7.92
CA GLN A 78 17.89 -11.96 -7.26
C GLN A 78 17.86 -11.72 -5.74
N GLU A 79 17.65 -10.47 -5.30
CA GLU A 79 17.54 -10.16 -3.88
C GLU A 79 16.32 -10.82 -3.23
N THR A 80 15.17 -10.84 -3.91
CA THR A 80 13.98 -11.56 -3.41
C THR A 80 14.28 -13.04 -3.23
N ARG A 81 14.94 -13.69 -4.20
CA ARG A 81 15.29 -15.13 -4.11
C ARG A 81 16.31 -15.44 -3.01
N LYS A 82 17.25 -14.53 -2.77
CA LYS A 82 18.23 -14.65 -1.69
C LYS A 82 17.57 -14.68 -0.31
N HIS A 83 16.48 -13.93 -0.12
CA HIS A 83 15.76 -13.85 1.15
C HIS A 83 14.58 -14.83 1.28
N PHE A 84 13.83 -15.05 0.20
CA PHE A 84 12.55 -15.77 0.22
C PHE A 84 12.52 -17.01 -0.68
N GLY A 85 13.62 -17.31 -1.38
CA GLY A 85 13.67 -18.39 -2.36
C GLY A 85 12.71 -18.15 -3.52
N ASN A 86 12.10 -19.22 -4.02
CA ASN A 86 11.08 -19.17 -5.06
C ASN A 86 9.65 -19.30 -4.49
N SER A 87 9.47 -19.09 -3.19
CA SER A 87 8.16 -19.22 -2.55
C SER A 87 7.23 -18.08 -2.97
N VAL A 88 6.00 -18.43 -3.35
CA VAL A 88 4.93 -17.48 -3.65
C VAL A 88 3.81 -17.74 -2.65
N MET A 89 3.51 -16.74 -1.84
CA MET A 89 2.43 -16.79 -0.87
C MET A 89 1.15 -16.28 -1.50
N MET A 90 0.05 -17.03 -1.36
CA MET A 90 -1.24 -16.71 -1.97
C MET A 90 -2.29 -16.57 -0.89
N PHE A 91 -3.05 -15.46 -0.94
CA PHE A 91 -4.16 -15.18 -0.04
C PHE A 91 -5.43 -14.94 -0.84
N THR A 92 -6.57 -15.34 -0.29
CA THR A 92 -7.88 -15.10 -0.90
C THR A 92 -8.57 -13.93 -0.18
N PRO A 93 -8.74 -12.77 -0.83
CA PRO A 93 -9.44 -11.66 -0.21
C PRO A 93 -10.94 -11.96 -0.10
N LEU A 94 -11.50 -11.79 1.09
CA LEU A 94 -12.93 -11.90 1.36
C LEU A 94 -13.46 -10.58 1.92
N TYR A 95 -14.21 -9.85 1.11
CA TYR A 95 -14.90 -8.64 1.54
C TYR A 95 -16.20 -8.99 2.27
N ILE A 96 -16.22 -8.84 3.59
CA ILE A 96 -17.41 -9.16 4.40
C ILE A 96 -18.40 -8.00 4.51
N ALA A 97 -17.95 -6.76 4.26
CA ALA A 97 -18.81 -5.59 4.19
C ALA A 97 -18.18 -4.46 3.39
N ASN A 98 -19.01 -3.67 2.71
CA ASN A 98 -18.57 -2.48 1.96
C ASN A 98 -19.17 -1.16 2.49
N TYR A 99 -19.79 -1.18 3.67
CA TYR A 99 -20.17 0.03 4.38
C TYR A 99 -18.92 0.74 4.90
N CYS A 100 -18.82 2.04 4.66
CA CYS A 100 -17.69 2.85 5.10
C CYS A 100 -18.19 4.25 5.45
N GLU A 101 -17.68 4.82 6.53
CA GLU A 101 -17.98 6.18 7.00
C GLU A 101 -16.94 7.20 6.50
N ASN A 102 -15.80 6.73 5.98
CA ASN A 102 -14.71 7.57 5.48
C ASN A 102 -14.93 8.13 4.08
N TYR A 103 -14.21 9.23 3.80
CA TYR A 103 -14.22 9.98 2.55
C TYR A 103 -12.88 9.88 1.78
N CYS A 104 -12.28 8.71 1.72
CA CYS A 104 -11.06 8.52 0.94
C CYS A 104 -11.35 8.76 -0.56
N ILE A 105 -10.74 9.78 -1.16
CA ILE A 105 -11.04 10.22 -2.55
C ILE A 105 -10.70 9.17 -3.61
N TYR A 106 -9.80 8.25 -3.29
CA TYR A 106 -9.36 7.16 -4.17
C TYR A 106 -10.15 5.85 -3.96
N CYS A 107 -11.05 5.78 -2.97
CA CYS A 107 -11.68 4.53 -2.55
C CYS A 107 -13.08 4.35 -3.15
N GLY A 108 -13.34 3.18 -3.75
CA GLY A 108 -14.66 2.82 -4.25
C GLY A 108 -15.74 2.74 -3.17
N PHE A 109 -15.37 2.40 -1.93
CA PHE A 109 -16.29 2.32 -0.78
C PHE A 109 -16.53 3.66 -0.08
N ASN A 110 -15.91 4.74 -0.54
CA ASN A 110 -16.16 6.11 -0.06
C ASN A 110 -17.67 6.35 0.24
N CYS A 111 -17.98 6.94 1.39
CA CYS A 111 -19.35 7.10 1.89
C CYS A 111 -20.28 7.93 0.97
N HIS A 112 -19.72 8.81 0.13
CA HIS A 112 -20.47 9.61 -0.84
C HIS A 112 -20.77 8.85 -2.15
N ASN A 113 -20.10 7.72 -2.41
CA ASN A 113 -20.38 6.91 -3.58
C ASN A 113 -21.73 6.19 -3.46
N LYS A 114 -22.58 6.37 -4.47
CA LYS A 114 -23.90 5.73 -4.60
C LYS A 114 -23.77 4.29 -5.14
N ILE A 115 -23.17 3.42 -4.33
CA ILE A 115 -23.06 1.98 -4.62
C ILE A 115 -24.07 1.18 -3.81
N ARG A 116 -24.34 -0.06 -4.24
CA ARG A 116 -25.10 -1.01 -3.40
C ARG A 116 -24.26 -1.40 -2.20
N ARG A 117 -24.77 -1.11 -1.01
CA ARG A 117 -24.11 -1.46 0.24
C ARG A 117 -24.59 -2.83 0.71
N ALA A 118 -23.65 -3.63 1.18
CA ALA A 118 -23.87 -5.00 1.63
C ALA A 118 -22.94 -5.34 2.78
N LYS A 119 -23.43 -6.22 3.65
CA LYS A 119 -22.71 -6.87 4.73
C LYS A 119 -23.15 -8.32 4.73
N LEU A 120 -22.19 -9.23 4.68
CA LEU A 120 -22.46 -10.66 4.80
C LEU A 120 -22.86 -10.98 6.25
N ASN A 121 -23.89 -11.80 6.38
CA ASN A 121 -24.19 -12.47 7.65
C ASN A 121 -23.32 -13.72 7.83
N ALA A 122 -23.43 -14.39 8.98
CA ALA A 122 -22.60 -15.55 9.30
C ALA A 122 -22.77 -16.72 8.31
N GLU A 123 -24.01 -17.01 7.89
CA GLU A 123 -24.31 -18.08 6.93
C GLU A 123 -23.77 -17.75 5.54
N GLU A 124 -23.86 -16.48 5.12
CA GLU A 124 -23.28 -16.01 3.86
C GLU A 124 -21.75 -16.08 3.90
N MET A 125 -21.11 -15.69 5.01
CA MET A 125 -19.67 -15.82 5.19
C MET A 125 -19.23 -17.29 5.14
N GLU A 126 -19.95 -18.19 5.81
CA GLU A 126 -19.65 -19.62 5.77
C GLU A 126 -19.78 -20.19 4.35
N LYS A 127 -20.80 -19.76 3.61
CA LYS A 127 -20.98 -20.15 2.21
C LYS A 127 -19.84 -19.68 1.32
N GLU A 128 -19.41 -18.43 1.44
CA GLU A 128 -18.26 -17.90 0.69
C GLU A 128 -16.96 -18.62 1.08
N MET A 129 -16.70 -18.81 2.37
CA MET A 129 -15.53 -19.55 2.86
C MET A 129 -15.52 -21.00 2.38
N LYS A 130 -16.69 -21.67 2.35
CA LYS A 130 -16.82 -23.02 1.81
C LYS A 130 -16.50 -23.04 0.32
N ALA A 131 -17.04 -22.10 -0.46
CA ALA A 131 -16.75 -22.00 -1.88
C ALA A 131 -15.25 -21.79 -2.13
N ILE A 132 -14.58 -20.96 -1.34
CA ILE A 132 -13.13 -20.76 -1.40
C ILE A 132 -12.39 -22.05 -1.04
N SER A 133 -12.76 -22.71 0.06
CA SER A 133 -12.13 -23.96 0.50
C SER A 133 -12.28 -25.09 -0.53
N ASP A 134 -13.41 -25.17 -1.23
CA ASP A 134 -13.65 -26.16 -2.28
C ASP A 134 -12.71 -25.95 -3.51
N THR A 135 -12.09 -24.77 -3.66
CA THR A 135 -11.01 -24.53 -4.65
C THR A 135 -9.62 -24.98 -4.19
N GLY A 136 -9.46 -25.38 -2.92
CA GLY A 136 -8.18 -25.74 -2.30
C GLY A 136 -7.41 -24.56 -1.70
N LEU A 137 -7.95 -23.35 -1.73
CA LEU A 137 -7.38 -22.16 -1.10
C LEU A 137 -7.67 -22.16 0.41
N GLN A 138 -6.65 -21.84 1.23
CA GLN A 138 -6.74 -21.96 2.69
C GLN A 138 -6.46 -20.67 3.44
N GLU A 139 -5.71 -19.74 2.84
CA GLU A 139 -5.35 -18.47 3.45
C GLU A 139 -6.36 -17.39 3.08
N ILE A 140 -7.04 -16.81 4.07
CA ILE A 140 -8.08 -15.80 3.88
C ILE A 140 -7.62 -14.45 4.41
N LEU A 141 -7.74 -13.41 3.57
CA LEU A 141 -7.58 -12.02 3.98
C LEU A 141 -8.96 -11.37 4.12
N ILE A 142 -9.42 -11.17 5.35
CA ILE A 142 -10.72 -10.55 5.64
C ILE A 142 -10.62 -9.04 5.45
N LEU A 143 -11.54 -8.48 4.66
CA LEU A 143 -11.58 -7.07 4.34
C LEU A 143 -12.97 -6.49 4.63
N THR A 144 -13.00 -5.28 5.17
CA THR A 144 -14.23 -4.52 5.41
C THR A 144 -14.00 -3.03 5.17
N GLY A 145 -15.04 -2.31 4.78
CA GLY A 145 -15.07 -0.86 5.00
C GLY A 145 -15.15 -0.53 6.49
N GLU A 146 -14.81 0.71 6.84
CA GLU A 146 -14.82 1.18 8.23
C GLU A 146 -16.17 1.81 8.57
N SER A 147 -17.00 1.10 9.33
CA SER A 147 -18.26 1.65 9.85
C SER A 147 -18.55 1.10 11.22
N ARG A 148 -18.71 1.97 12.22
CA ARG A 148 -18.99 1.55 13.61
C ARG A 148 -20.30 0.77 13.74
N SER A 149 -21.29 1.10 12.91
CA SER A 149 -22.61 0.46 12.94
C SER A 149 -22.65 -0.85 12.15
N ALA A 150 -22.10 -0.85 10.93
CA ALA A 150 -22.17 -2.01 10.05
C ALA A 150 -21.04 -3.01 10.31
N SER A 151 -19.82 -2.55 10.60
CA SER A 151 -18.64 -3.39 10.82
C SER A 151 -17.91 -2.91 12.09
N PRO A 152 -18.46 -3.15 13.29
CA PRO A 152 -17.75 -2.85 14.53
C PRO A 152 -16.55 -3.79 14.63
N VAL A 153 -15.37 -3.28 14.29
CA VAL A 153 -14.07 -3.93 14.49
C VAL A 153 -13.36 -3.23 15.64
#